data_AF-A0A2A4U659-F1
#
_entry.id   AF-A0A2A4U659-F1
#
_cell.length_a   1.000
_cell.length_b   1.000
_cell.length_c   1.000
_cell.angle_alpha   90.00
_cell.angle_beta   90.00
_cell.angle_gamma   90.00
#
_symmetry.space_group_name_H-M   'P 1'
#
loop_
_entity.id
_entity.type
_entity.pdbx_description
1 polymer ?
#
loop_
_entity_poly.entity_id
_entity_poly.type
_entity_poly.pdbx_seq_one_letter_code
_entity_poly.pdbx_strand_id
1 'polypeptide(L)'
;MVKRIRKTPGLFEFELLLPDDDIEEVSECIKALGAWCSGFMVGFGTGAKNLKDDQITAELQEILKDLMEIGEVEDSEYKEEEDENDFYELIEFVRTSSMLIFTELALQREDQKEAQESSNSGPTVH
;
A
#
# COMPACT_ATOMS: atom_id res chain seq x y z
N MET A 1 17.35 27.51 9.65
CA MET A 1 17.23 27.22 8.21
C MET A 1 17.49 25.74 8.01
N VAL A 2 16.45 24.94 8.22
CA VAL A 2 16.52 23.48 8.09
C VAL A 2 16.55 23.17 6.60
N LYS A 3 17.53 22.38 6.16
CA LYS A 3 17.66 22.03 4.74
C LYS A 3 16.48 21.14 4.36
N ARG A 4 15.56 21.64 3.53
CA ARG A 4 14.59 20.80 2.81
C ARG A 4 15.35 19.66 2.13
N ILE A 5 15.11 18.44 2.59
CA ILE A 5 15.54 17.22 1.91
C ILE A 5 14.70 17.18 0.63
N ARG A 6 15.28 17.57 -0.50
CA ARG A 6 14.62 17.35 -1.78
C ARG A 6 14.65 15.84 -2.03
N LYS A 7 13.49 15.17 -1.96
CA LYS A 7 13.33 13.84 -2.55
C LYS A 7 13.73 13.97 -4.03
N THR A 8 14.89 13.42 -4.39
CA THR A 8 15.27 13.26 -5.79
C THR A 8 14.70 11.89 -6.15
N PRO A 9 13.55 11.81 -6.84
CA PRO A 9 13.00 10.50 -7.16
C PRO A 9 14.04 9.75 -8.00
N GLY A 10 14.42 8.57 -7.53
CA GLY A 10 15.07 7.60 -8.41
C GLY A 10 14.16 7.39 -9.61
N LEU A 11 14.72 7.14 -10.80
CA LEU A 11 14.00 7.18 -12.08
C LEU A 11 12.75 6.25 -12.16
N PHE A 12 12.50 5.39 -11.16
CA PHE A 12 11.41 4.43 -11.07
C PHE A 12 10.98 4.11 -9.62
N GLU A 13 10.85 5.10 -8.74
CA GLU A 13 10.34 4.87 -7.38
C GLU A 13 8.80 4.92 -7.33
N PHE A 14 8.18 4.05 -6.52
CA PHE A 14 6.76 4.14 -6.21
C PHE A 14 6.54 5.24 -5.18
N GLU A 15 5.74 6.24 -5.54
CA GLU A 15 5.41 7.39 -4.71
C GLU A 15 3.90 7.48 -4.55
N LEU A 16 3.46 7.88 -3.35
CA LEU A 16 2.07 8.19 -3.09
C LEU A 16 1.71 9.51 -3.77
N LEU A 17 0.51 9.59 -4.36
CA LEU A 17 0.00 10.84 -4.93
C LEU A 17 -0.58 11.68 -3.80
N LEU A 18 0.29 12.42 -3.12
CA LEU A 18 -0.06 13.34 -2.04
C LEU A 18 0.17 14.79 -2.50
N PRO A 19 -0.45 15.78 -1.83
CA PRO A 19 -0.16 17.17 -2.07
C PRO A 19 1.32 17.52 -1.81
N ASP A 20 1.83 18.53 -2.51
CA ASP A 20 3.23 18.94 -2.40
C ASP A 20 3.56 19.54 -1.02
N ASP A 21 4.83 19.43 -0.60
CA ASP A 21 5.40 19.98 0.65
C ASP A 21 5.28 21.52 0.81
N ASP A 22 4.67 22.20 -0.16
CA ASP A 22 4.39 23.64 -0.13
C ASP A 22 2.98 23.94 0.45
N ILE A 23 2.19 22.93 0.80
CA ILE A 23 0.96 23.10 1.58
C ILE A 23 1.32 23.46 3.04
N GLU A 24 0.74 24.56 3.54
CA GLU A 24 1.02 25.08 4.89
C GLU A 24 0.33 24.27 6.00
N GLU A 25 -0.65 23.41 5.67
CA GLU A 25 -1.46 22.66 6.63
C GLU A 25 -1.27 21.13 6.51
N VAL A 26 -0.59 20.52 7.50
CA VAL A 26 -0.38 19.06 7.62
C VAL A 26 -1.72 18.29 7.62
N SER A 27 -2.78 18.91 8.14
CA SER A 27 -4.13 18.35 8.18
C SER A 27 -4.68 18.01 6.79
N GLU A 28 -4.36 18.80 5.76
CA GLU A 28 -4.74 18.51 4.37
C GLU A 28 -4.00 17.31 3.79
N CYS A 29 -2.71 17.16 4.14
CA CYS A 29 -1.90 16.01 3.73
C CYS A 29 -2.37 14.71 4.39
N ILE A 30 -2.81 14.76 5.65
CA ILE A 30 -3.38 13.62 6.37
C ILE A 30 -4.69 13.16 5.72
N LYS A 31 -5.60 14.11 5.38
CA LYS A 31 -6.82 13.79 4.63
C LYS A 31 -6.52 13.11 3.30
N ALA A 32 -5.51 13.62 2.58
CA ALA A 32 -5.12 13.06 1.31
C ALA A 32 -4.55 11.64 1.47
N LEU A 33 -3.78 11.39 2.53
CA LEU A 33 -3.28 10.05 2.86
C LEU A 33 -4.42 9.08 3.20
N GLY A 34 -5.39 9.50 4.02
CA GLY A 34 -6.60 8.72 4.31
C GLY A 34 -7.37 8.38 3.04
N ALA A 35 -7.65 9.37 2.19
CA ALA A 35 -8.32 9.16 0.90
C ALA A 35 -7.54 8.22 -0.02
N TRP A 36 -6.20 8.29 -0.01
CA TRP A 36 -5.34 7.37 -0.75
C TRP A 36 -5.52 5.93 -0.25
N CYS A 37 -5.50 5.71 1.07
CA CYS A 37 -5.73 4.40 1.68
C CYS A 37 -7.13 3.85 1.37
N SER A 38 -8.20 4.66 1.49
CA SER A 38 -9.56 4.21 1.13
C SER A 38 -9.64 3.82 -0.35
N GLY A 39 -9.04 4.62 -1.24
CA GLY A 39 -8.97 4.34 -2.67
C GLY A 39 -8.19 3.06 -2.99
N PHE A 40 -7.06 2.86 -2.32
CA PHE A 40 -6.27 1.64 -2.40
C PHE A 40 -7.09 0.42 -1.97
N MET A 41 -7.83 0.49 -0.86
CA MET A 41 -8.67 -0.61 -0.37
C MET A 41 -9.80 -0.98 -1.34
N VAL A 42 -10.44 0.02 -1.97
CA VAL A 42 -11.43 -0.22 -3.04
C VAL A 42 -10.78 -0.92 -4.24
N GLY A 43 -9.59 -0.48 -4.64
CA GLY A 43 -8.80 -1.10 -5.71
C GLY A 43 -8.40 -2.53 -5.38
N PHE A 44 -7.91 -2.77 -4.16
CA PHE A 44 -7.55 -4.08 -3.64
C PHE A 44 -8.76 -5.01 -3.69
N GLY A 45 -9.91 -4.65 -3.11
CA GLY A 45 -11.11 -5.50 -3.13
C GLY A 45 -11.58 -5.85 -4.55
N THR A 46 -11.44 -4.92 -5.50
CA THR A 46 -11.78 -5.16 -6.91
C THR A 46 -10.78 -6.09 -7.59
N GLY A 47 -9.48 -5.88 -7.36
CA GLY A 47 -8.40 -6.68 -7.94
C GLY A 47 -8.24 -8.07 -7.31
N ALA A 48 -8.64 -8.20 -6.04
CA ALA A 48 -8.53 -9.40 -5.22
C ALA A 48 -9.76 -10.30 -5.28
N LYS A 49 -10.74 -10.02 -6.15
CA LYS A 49 -12.02 -10.77 -6.24
C LYS A 49 -11.90 -12.30 -6.39
N ASN A 50 -10.75 -12.79 -6.86
CA ASN A 50 -10.49 -14.21 -7.07
C ASN A 50 -9.46 -14.77 -6.07
N LEU A 51 -8.93 -13.95 -5.17
CA LEU A 51 -8.12 -14.44 -4.06
C LEU A 51 -9.01 -15.21 -3.11
N LYS A 52 -8.50 -16.34 -2.66
CA LYS A 52 -9.10 -17.11 -1.58
C LYS A 52 -8.52 -16.65 -0.25
N ASP A 53 -9.30 -16.81 0.81
CA ASP A 53 -8.89 -16.39 2.16
C ASP A 53 -7.58 -17.06 2.62
N ASP A 54 -7.33 -18.31 2.21
CA ASP A 54 -6.11 -19.06 2.52
C ASP A 54 -4.86 -18.55 1.78
N GLN A 55 -5.04 -17.63 0.83
CA GLN A 55 -3.97 -16.96 0.09
C GLN A 55 -3.59 -15.61 0.71
N ILE A 56 -4.35 -15.11 1.68
CA ILE A 56 -4.02 -13.88 2.40
C ILE A 56 -3.35 -14.30 3.71
N THR A 57 -2.05 -14.02 3.84
CA THR A 57 -1.31 -14.33 5.07
C THR A 57 -1.82 -13.49 6.24
N ALA A 58 -1.58 -13.95 7.48
CA ALA A 58 -1.96 -13.19 8.67
C ALA A 58 -1.27 -11.81 8.72
N GLU A 59 -0.02 -11.73 8.29
CA GLU A 59 0.71 -10.46 8.18
C GLU A 59 0.04 -9.51 7.18
N LEU A 60 -0.38 -10.03 6.02
CA LEU A 60 -1.08 -9.24 5.02
C LEU A 60 -2.46 -8.78 5.52
N GLN A 61 -3.15 -9.60 6.32
CA GLN A 61 -4.43 -9.22 6.94
C GLN A 61 -4.26 -8.06 7.93
N GLU A 62 -3.23 -8.07 8.76
CA GLU A 62 -2.95 -6.96 9.68
C GLU A 62 -2.62 -5.68 8.92
N ILE A 63 -1.76 -5.76 7.88
CA ILE A 63 -1.44 -4.60 7.05
C ILE A 63 -2.71 -4.03 6.38
N LEU A 64 -3.58 -4.88 5.84
CA LEU A 64 -4.83 -4.44 5.22
C LEU A 64 -5.79 -3.80 6.25
N LYS A 65 -5.76 -4.27 7.50
CA LYS A 65 -6.53 -3.68 8.59
C LYS A 65 -5.97 -2.31 8.98
N ASP A 66 -4.66 -2.17 9.13
CA ASP A 66 -4.02 -0.89 9.44
C ASP A 66 -4.26 0.15 8.34
N LEU A 67 -4.18 -0.25 7.06
CA LEU A 67 -4.52 0.63 5.93
C LEU A 67 -6.00 1.04 5.93
N MET A 68 -6.90 0.15 6.36
CA MET A 68 -8.32 0.48 6.52
C MET A 68 -8.53 1.51 7.63
N GLU A 69 -7.88 1.33 8.78
CA GLU A 69 -7.95 2.27 9.91
C GLU A 69 -7.43 3.66 9.51
N ILE A 70 -6.30 3.73 8.79
CA ILE A 70 -5.78 5.00 8.24
C ILE A 70 -6.78 5.62 7.25
N GLY A 71 -7.47 4.81 6.47
CA GLY A 71 -8.48 5.26 5.51
C GLY A 71 -9.78 5.78 6.13
N GLU A 72 -9.99 5.59 7.43
CA GLU A 72 -11.18 6.04 8.18
C GLU A 72 -10.91 7.27 9.06
N VAL A 73 -9.67 7.77 9.08
CA VAL A 73 -9.23 8.94 9.85
C VAL A 73 -10.09 10.19 9.56
N GLU A 74 -10.58 10.83 10.63
CA GLU A 74 -11.33 12.10 10.59
C GLU A 74 -10.46 13.32 10.99
N ASP A 75 -10.78 14.49 10.42
CA ASP A 75 -10.09 15.79 10.63
C ASP A 75 -9.82 16.16 12.08
N SER A 76 -10.69 15.76 13.00
CA SER A 76 -10.63 16.18 14.40
C SER A 76 -9.59 15.44 15.25
N GLU A 77 -8.92 14.44 14.68
CA GLU A 77 -8.06 13.53 15.44
C GLU A 77 -6.58 13.96 15.50
N TYR A 78 -6.16 14.95 14.70
CA TYR A 78 -4.73 15.33 14.55
C TYR A 78 -4.40 16.72 15.11
N LYS A 79 -3.19 16.87 15.67
CA LYS A 79 -2.68 18.11 16.26
C LYS A 79 -1.35 18.53 15.63
N GLU A 80 -1.38 19.66 14.94
CA GLU A 80 -0.37 20.16 13.99
C GLU A 80 1.11 20.12 14.41
N GLU A 81 1.47 20.38 15.68
CA GLU A 81 2.88 20.59 16.06
C GLU A 81 3.64 19.34 16.57
N GLU A 82 2.95 18.27 16.96
CA GLU A 82 3.60 17.00 17.40
C GLU A 82 3.68 15.96 16.26
N ASP A 83 2.87 16.12 15.20
CA ASP A 83 2.53 15.08 14.22
C ASP A 83 3.37 15.09 12.92
N GLU A 84 4.28 16.05 12.68
CA GLU A 84 4.99 16.12 11.39
C GLU A 84 5.91 14.92 11.11
N ASN A 85 6.72 14.51 12.09
CA ASN A 85 7.60 13.33 11.90
C ASN A 85 6.79 12.04 11.81
N ASP A 86 5.71 11.94 12.59
CA ASP A 86 4.81 10.79 12.61
C ASP A 86 4.06 10.67 11.28
N PHE A 87 3.73 11.79 10.64
CA PHE A 87 3.14 11.81 9.31
C PHE A 87 4.07 11.23 8.23
N TYR A 88 5.36 11.57 8.23
CA TYR A 88 6.32 10.97 7.28
C TYR A 88 6.49 9.46 7.52
N GLU A 89 6.44 9.01 8.78
CA GLU A 89 6.45 7.58 9.09
C GLU A 89 5.21 6.87 8.54
N LEU A 90 4.02 7.48 8.66
CA LEU A 90 2.79 6.96 8.05
C LEU A 90 2.88 6.90 6.52
N ILE A 91 3.45 7.91 5.86
CA ILE A 91 3.70 7.87 4.41
C ILE A 91 4.55 6.67 4.03
N GLU A 92 5.68 6.48 4.74
CA GLU A 92 6.61 5.39 4.45
C GLU A 92 6.01 4.01 4.78
N PHE A 93 5.20 3.91 5.84
CA PHE A 93 4.40 2.72 6.14
C PHE A 93 3.45 2.39 4.99
N VAL A 94 2.61 3.35 4.58
CA VAL A 94 1.63 3.15 3.49
C VAL A 94 2.33 2.76 2.18
N ARG A 95 3.44 3.43 1.86
CA ARG A 95 4.25 3.14 0.67
C ARG A 95 4.80 1.71 0.68
N THR A 96 5.45 1.32 1.77
CA THR A 96 6.08 0.00 1.92
C THR A 96 5.02 -1.11 1.95
N SER A 97 3.94 -0.92 2.71
CA SER A 97 2.82 -1.84 2.80
C SER A 97 2.18 -2.09 1.44
N SER A 98 1.97 -1.04 0.64
CA SER A 98 1.42 -1.17 -0.72
C SER A 98 2.32 -1.98 -1.65
N MET A 99 3.64 -1.77 -1.57
CA MET A 99 4.61 -2.55 -2.34
C MET A 99 4.69 -4.00 -1.89
N LEU A 100 4.59 -4.26 -0.58
CA LEU A 100 4.57 -5.61 -0.02
C LEU A 100 3.32 -6.36 -0.47
N ILE A 101 2.14 -5.74 -0.35
CA ILE A 101 0.87 -6.31 -0.84
C ILE A 101 1.00 -6.67 -2.33
N PHE A 102 1.52 -5.76 -3.15
CA PHE A 102 1.70 -6.04 -4.58
C PHE A 102 2.64 -7.23 -4.81
N THR A 103 3.75 -7.30 -4.10
CA THR A 103 4.76 -8.37 -4.23
C THR A 103 4.17 -9.73 -3.86
N GLU A 104 3.48 -9.82 -2.73
CA GLU A 104 2.80 -11.03 -2.29
C GLU A 104 1.78 -11.52 -3.33
N LEU A 105 0.94 -10.61 -3.85
CA LEU A 105 -0.05 -10.94 -4.86
C LEU A 105 0.58 -11.35 -6.20
N ALA A 106 1.74 -10.79 -6.56
CA ALA A 106 2.46 -11.13 -7.77
C ALA A 106 3.08 -12.54 -7.68
N LEU A 107 3.74 -12.86 -6.57
CA LEU A 107 4.34 -14.17 -6.32
C LEU A 107 3.29 -15.28 -6.35
N GLN A 108 2.12 -15.06 -5.71
CA GLN A 108 1.03 -16.03 -5.72
C GLN A 108 0.48 -16.32 -7.13
N ARG A 109 0.50 -15.34 -8.04
CA ARG A 109 0.09 -15.55 -9.43
C ARG A 109 1.08 -16.40 -10.22
N GLU A 110 2.37 -16.30 -9.90
CA GLU A 110 3.42 -17.12 -10.51
C GLU A 110 3.30 -18.58 -10.06
N ASP A 111 3.13 -18.82 -8.76
CA ASP A 111 2.91 -20.17 -8.21
C ASP A 111 1.68 -20.86 -8.85
N GLN A 112 0.58 -20.11 -9.04
CA GLN A 112 -0.62 -20.61 -9.71
C GLN A 112 -0.38 -20.96 -11.18
N LYS A 113 0.44 -20.19 -11.90
CA LYS A 113 0.81 -20.48 -13.28
C LYS A 113 1.63 -21.78 -13.37
N GLU A 114 2.63 -21.95 -12.52
CA GLU A 114 3.48 -23.15 -12.52
C GLU A 114 2.70 -24.43 -12.17
N ALA A 115 1.80 -24.35 -11.18
CA ALA A 115 0.90 -25.46 -10.83
C ALA A 115 -0.04 -25.83 -12.01
N GLN A 116 -0.46 -24.84 -12.80
CA GLN A 116 -1.33 -25.06 -13.95
C GLN A 116 -0.58 -25.62 -15.17
N GLU A 117 0.69 -25.25 -15.36
CA GLU A 117 1.55 -25.81 -16.44
C GLU A 117 2.01 -27.25 -16.13
N SER A 118 2.33 -27.55 -14.88
CA SER A 118 2.69 -28.91 -14.44
C SER A 118 1.51 -29.89 -14.52
N SER A 119 0.29 -29.45 -14.21
CA SER A 119 -0.92 -30.27 -14.35
C SER A 119 -1.37 -30.47 -15.80
N ASN A 120 -1.09 -29.52 -16.70
CA ASN A 120 -1.36 -29.65 -18.14
C ASN A 120 -0.33 -30.49 -18.91
N SER A 121 0.83 -30.77 -18.30
CA SER A 121 1.83 -31.69 -18.84
C SER A 121 1.38 -33.13 -18.61
N GLY A 122 0.41 -33.59 -19.40
CA GLY A 122 -0.12 -34.96 -19.36
C GLY A 122 0.97 -36.04 -19.53
N PRO A 123 0.67 -37.32 -19.20
CA PRO A 123 1.69 -38.36 -19.09
C PRO A 123 2.46 -38.52 -20.40
N THR A 124 3.75 -38.21 -20.37
CA THR A 124 4.67 -38.49 -21.46
C THR A 124 4.73 -40.01 -21.64
N VAL A 125 4.10 -40.50 -22.70
CA VAL A 125 4.15 -41.92 -23.08
C VAL A 125 5.60 -42.22 -23.50
N HIS A 126 6.35 -42.86 -22.62
CA HIS A 126 7.64 -43.48 -22.93
C HIS A 126 7.45 -44.95 -23.29
#